data_AF-A0A7G3ZXJ3-F1
#
_entry.id   AF-A0A7G3ZXJ3-F1
#
_cell.length_a   1.000
_cell.length_b   1.000
_cell.length_c   1.000
_cell.angle_alpha   90.00
_cell.angle_beta   90.00
_cell.angle_gamma   90.00
#
_symmetry.space_group_name_H-M   'P 1'
#
loop_
_entity.id
_entity.type
_entity.pdbx_description
1 polymer ?
#
loop_
_entity_poly.entity_id
_entity_poly.type
_entity_poly.pdbx_seq_one_letter_code
_entity_poly.pdbx_strand_id
1 'polypeptide(L)'
;MKLSGALFAALAVLISLFVAAYYAPSHEQGGPTNWFNPVEWQRMASPGTLSKAHSFLSHNCNACHTPVRGVEAVNCITCHANDVALLQRQPTSFHADIGSCVECHSEHQGQNRRPTQMDHNAFVAIELKQLKKNAVKNEEQRLIFEQVQHYLEMNESPKQSPLINPHVSPAERTLQCTTCHQNEDKHFTLFGNNCSACHETSDWNIPEFIHPSPRSKDCSQCHQAPPSHYMEHFRMISRKVARKEHAQVDQCFMCHQTTAWTDIKGIGFYKHH
;
A
#
# COMPACT_ATOMS: atom_id res chain seq x y z
N MET A 1 -55.97 28.23 -19.06
CA MET A 1 -54.66 27.91 -19.67
C MET A 1 -54.63 26.42 -20.01
N LYS A 2 -54.58 26.09 -21.30
CA LYS A 2 -54.63 24.72 -21.86
C LYS A 2 -53.25 24.03 -21.75
N LEU A 3 -52.75 23.79 -20.53
CA LEU A 3 -51.42 23.18 -20.34
C LEU A 3 -51.41 21.65 -20.30
N SER A 4 -52.55 20.97 -20.25
CA SER A 4 -52.58 19.51 -20.04
C SER A 4 -52.08 18.72 -21.27
N GLY A 5 -52.55 19.06 -22.48
CA GLY A 5 -52.24 18.29 -23.68
C GLY A 5 -50.76 18.31 -24.08
N ALA A 6 -50.09 19.47 -23.95
CA ALA A 6 -48.67 19.60 -24.27
C ALA A 6 -47.78 18.87 -23.26
N LEU A 7 -48.18 18.85 -21.98
CA LEU A 7 -47.49 18.08 -20.93
C LEU A 7 -47.60 16.58 -21.15
N PHE A 8 -48.80 16.07 -21.49
CA PHE A 8 -48.97 14.65 -21.81
C PHE A 8 -48.21 14.24 -23.07
N ALA A 9 -48.20 15.09 -24.10
CA ALA A 9 -47.41 14.83 -25.30
C ALA A 9 -45.90 14.83 -25.03
N ALA A 10 -45.41 15.78 -24.23
CA ALA A 10 -44.00 15.82 -23.82
C ALA A 10 -43.62 14.60 -22.97
N LEU A 11 -44.50 14.17 -22.05
CA LEU A 11 -44.28 12.98 -21.24
C LEU A 11 -44.27 11.71 -22.10
N ALA A 12 -45.19 11.60 -23.06
CA ALA A 12 -45.24 10.48 -23.99
C ALA A 12 -43.99 10.42 -24.88
N VAL A 13 -43.48 11.56 -25.35
CA VAL A 13 -42.23 11.63 -26.12
C VAL A 13 -41.03 11.24 -25.25
N LEU A 14 -40.95 11.72 -24.00
CA LEU A 14 -39.90 11.32 -23.07
C LEU A 14 -39.94 9.82 -22.75
N ILE A 15 -41.12 9.26 -22.49
CA ILE A 15 -41.31 7.82 -22.26
C ILE A 15 -40.92 7.03 -23.52
N SER A 16 -41.32 7.50 -24.70
CA SER A 16 -41.00 6.82 -25.97
C SER A 16 -39.51 6.87 -26.28
N LEU A 17 -38.84 8.00 -26.04
CA LEU A 17 -37.39 8.13 -26.19
C LEU A 17 -36.64 7.28 -25.17
N PHE A 18 -37.14 7.20 -23.93
CA PHE A 18 -36.58 6.33 -22.90
C PHE A 18 -36.72 4.84 -23.27
N VAL A 19 -37.90 4.44 -23.76
CA VAL A 19 -38.15 3.07 -24.24
C VAL A 19 -37.31 2.77 -25.49
N ALA A 20 -37.16 3.72 -26.42
CA ALA A 20 -36.34 3.56 -27.61
C ALA A 20 -34.84 3.47 -27.28
N ALA A 21 -34.35 4.25 -26.31
CA ALA A 21 -32.97 4.16 -25.81
C ALA A 21 -32.74 2.86 -25.01
N TYR A 22 -33.76 2.34 -24.32
CA TYR A 22 -33.72 1.09 -23.58
C TYR A 22 -33.68 -0.15 -24.49
N TYR A 23 -34.45 -0.16 -25.57
CA TYR A 23 -34.41 -1.22 -26.59
C TYR A 23 -33.36 -0.95 -27.68
N ALA A 24 -32.69 0.21 -27.65
CA ALA A 24 -31.55 0.43 -28.52
C ALA A 24 -30.47 -0.61 -28.15
N PRO A 25 -29.85 -1.28 -29.13
CA PRO A 25 -28.85 -2.29 -28.87
C PRO A 25 -27.56 -1.60 -28.38
N SER A 26 -27.50 -1.27 -27.09
CA SER A 26 -26.26 -0.97 -26.40
C SER A 26 -25.83 -2.26 -25.69
N HIS A 27 -24.82 -2.89 -26.27
CA HIS A 27 -24.15 -4.11 -25.84
C HIS A 27 -24.84 -5.42 -26.20
N GLU A 28 -24.16 -6.14 -27.10
CA GLU A 28 -24.42 -7.52 -27.48
C GLU A 28 -24.41 -8.43 -26.24
N GLN A 29 -25.45 -9.26 -26.14
CA GLN A 29 -25.55 -10.47 -25.32
C GLN A 29 -25.86 -10.29 -23.82
N GLY A 30 -27.11 -9.94 -23.52
CA GLY A 30 -27.72 -10.15 -22.19
C GLY A 30 -29.23 -10.32 -22.32
N GLY A 31 -29.79 -11.40 -21.78
CA GLY A 31 -31.24 -11.69 -21.80
C GLY A 31 -32.10 -10.63 -21.06
N PRO A 32 -33.44 -10.77 -21.06
CA PRO A 32 -34.37 -9.72 -20.66
C PRO A 32 -34.10 -9.21 -19.23
N THR A 33 -33.84 -7.91 -19.15
CA THR A 33 -33.64 -7.12 -17.93
C THR A 33 -34.92 -7.09 -17.09
N ASN A 34 -34.83 -7.59 -15.85
CA ASN A 34 -35.95 -7.61 -14.92
C ASN A 34 -35.82 -6.43 -13.95
N TRP A 35 -36.70 -5.43 -14.09
CA TRP A 35 -36.67 -4.12 -13.41
C TRP A 35 -36.73 -4.17 -11.89
N PHE A 36 -37.18 -5.29 -11.34
CA PHE A 36 -37.21 -5.54 -9.90
C PHE A 36 -35.90 -6.08 -9.33
N ASN A 37 -34.89 -6.35 -10.15
CA ASN A 37 -33.62 -6.88 -9.68
C ASN A 37 -32.69 -5.73 -9.25
N PRO A 38 -32.38 -5.58 -7.95
CA PRO A 38 -31.49 -4.52 -7.45
C PRO A 38 -30.08 -4.56 -8.08
N VAL A 39 -29.66 -5.73 -8.57
CA VAL A 39 -28.35 -5.95 -9.20
C VAL A 39 -28.22 -5.19 -10.53
N GLU A 40 -29.31 -5.00 -11.28
CA GLU A 40 -29.29 -4.24 -12.54
C GLU A 40 -29.10 -2.73 -12.30
N TRP A 41 -29.56 -2.20 -11.16
CA TRP A 41 -29.29 -0.82 -10.76
C TRP A 41 -27.82 -0.58 -10.41
N GLN A 42 -27.17 -1.57 -9.80
CA GLN A 42 -25.73 -1.52 -9.52
C GLN A 42 -24.88 -1.62 -10.80
N ARG A 43 -25.36 -2.29 -11.86
CA ARG A 43 -24.69 -2.31 -13.18
C ARG A 43 -24.66 -0.95 -13.88
N MET A 44 -25.60 -0.06 -13.60
CA MET A 44 -25.60 1.31 -14.15
C MET A 44 -24.49 2.18 -13.57
N ALA A 45 -24.00 1.88 -12.37
CA ALA A 45 -22.77 2.48 -11.85
C ALA A 45 -21.58 1.75 -12.50
N SER A 46 -21.12 2.21 -13.67
CA SER A 46 -19.96 1.64 -14.37
C SER A 46 -18.68 1.87 -13.56
N PRO A 47 -18.24 0.92 -12.69
CA PRO A 47 -17.23 1.21 -11.67
C PRO A 47 -15.81 1.18 -12.26
N GLY A 48 -15.68 0.75 -13.51
CA GLY A 48 -14.41 0.44 -14.17
C GLY A 48 -14.31 -1.05 -14.51
N THR A 49 -13.32 -1.40 -15.34
CA THR A 49 -13.07 -2.79 -15.72
C THR A 49 -12.34 -3.53 -14.62
N LEU A 50 -12.70 -4.80 -14.41
CA LEU A 50 -11.99 -5.69 -13.48
C LEU A 50 -10.52 -5.90 -13.89
N SER A 51 -9.72 -6.29 -12.91
CA SER A 51 -8.35 -6.74 -13.05
C SER A 51 -8.28 -7.95 -13.97
N LYS A 52 -7.10 -8.18 -14.56
CA LYS A 52 -6.91 -9.34 -15.45
C LYS A 52 -7.23 -10.66 -14.73
N ALA A 53 -6.90 -10.77 -13.44
CA ALA A 53 -7.13 -11.97 -12.64
C ALA A 53 -8.62 -12.28 -12.49
N HIS A 54 -9.47 -11.27 -12.30
CA HIS A 54 -10.92 -11.44 -12.14
C HIS A 54 -11.72 -11.10 -13.40
N SER A 55 -11.08 -10.93 -14.55
CA SER A 55 -11.74 -10.57 -15.80
C SER A 55 -12.88 -11.51 -16.19
N PHE A 56 -12.79 -12.80 -15.82
CA PHE A 56 -13.83 -13.80 -16.03
C PHE A 56 -15.14 -13.54 -15.25
N LEU A 57 -15.11 -12.68 -14.23
CA LEU A 57 -16.27 -12.27 -13.42
C LEU A 57 -16.94 -10.99 -13.94
N SER A 58 -16.53 -10.44 -15.10
CA SER A 58 -17.00 -9.15 -15.64
C SER A 58 -18.52 -9.03 -15.73
N HIS A 59 -19.23 -10.15 -15.90
CA HIS A 59 -20.68 -10.19 -16.03
C HIS A 59 -21.39 -10.75 -14.78
N ASN A 60 -20.64 -11.14 -13.75
CA ASN A 60 -21.17 -11.78 -12.55
C ASN A 60 -20.91 -10.96 -11.28
N CYS A 61 -21.51 -9.77 -11.20
CA CYS A 61 -21.31 -8.81 -10.11
C CYS A 61 -21.62 -9.41 -8.72
N ASN A 62 -22.56 -10.34 -8.65
CA ASN A 62 -22.96 -11.01 -7.41
C ASN A 62 -21.88 -11.94 -6.84
N ALA A 63 -20.82 -12.23 -7.60
CA ALA A 63 -19.68 -13.00 -7.14
C ALA A 63 -18.89 -12.27 -6.06
N CYS A 64 -19.00 -10.94 -6.00
CA CYS A 64 -18.35 -10.12 -4.98
C CYS A 64 -19.37 -9.32 -4.18
N HIS A 65 -20.43 -8.81 -4.82
CA HIS A 65 -21.41 -7.92 -4.19
C HIS A 65 -22.70 -8.64 -3.76
N THR A 66 -23.13 -8.36 -2.55
CA THR A 66 -24.48 -8.64 -2.06
C THR A 66 -25.36 -7.41 -2.25
N PRO A 67 -26.60 -7.55 -2.77
CA PRO A 67 -27.52 -6.43 -2.93
C PRO A 67 -27.63 -5.59 -1.66
N VAL A 68 -27.52 -4.26 -1.79
CA VAL A 68 -27.60 -3.27 -0.71
C VAL A 68 -26.43 -3.29 0.31
N ARG A 69 -25.79 -4.45 0.55
CA ARG A 69 -24.67 -4.57 1.49
C ARG A 69 -23.31 -4.26 0.88
N GLY A 70 -23.16 -4.41 -0.43
CA GLY A 70 -21.88 -4.22 -1.11
C GLY A 70 -21.01 -5.47 -1.05
N VAL A 71 -19.69 -5.30 -1.03
CA VAL A 71 -18.75 -6.43 -1.02
C VAL A 71 -18.69 -7.07 0.37
N GLU A 72 -18.79 -8.39 0.44
CA GLU A 72 -18.70 -9.15 1.69
C GLU A 72 -17.52 -10.12 1.64
N ALA A 73 -16.76 -10.22 2.74
CA ALA A 73 -15.56 -11.07 2.80
C ALA A 73 -15.85 -12.56 2.50
N VAL A 74 -17.03 -13.06 2.86
CA VAL A 74 -17.44 -14.45 2.57
C VAL A 74 -17.43 -14.77 1.07
N ASN A 75 -17.74 -13.79 0.22
CA ASN A 75 -17.75 -13.96 -1.22
C ASN A 75 -16.32 -14.17 -1.77
N CYS A 76 -15.33 -13.48 -1.19
CA CYS A 76 -13.92 -13.68 -1.51
C CYS A 76 -13.42 -15.04 -0.99
N ILE A 77 -13.73 -15.36 0.27
CA ILE A 77 -13.27 -16.59 0.95
C ILE A 77 -13.78 -17.84 0.23
N THR A 78 -14.96 -17.80 -0.39
CA THR A 78 -15.51 -18.95 -1.13
C THR A 78 -14.55 -19.48 -2.20
N CYS A 79 -13.75 -18.62 -2.84
CA CYS A 79 -12.72 -19.04 -3.81
C CYS A 79 -11.31 -19.07 -3.19
N HIS A 80 -11.02 -18.20 -2.21
CA HIS A 80 -9.67 -18.02 -1.65
C HIS A 80 -9.39 -18.78 -0.33
N ALA A 81 -10.35 -19.51 0.24
CA ALA A 81 -10.24 -20.15 1.56
C ALA A 81 -9.03 -21.07 1.75
N ASN A 82 -8.52 -21.66 0.66
CA ASN A 82 -7.48 -22.70 0.72
C ASN A 82 -6.07 -22.20 0.37
N ASP A 83 -5.81 -20.89 0.40
CA ASP A 83 -4.47 -20.34 0.20
C ASP A 83 -3.61 -20.45 1.47
N VAL A 84 -3.17 -21.68 1.78
CA VAL A 84 -2.34 -21.97 2.96
C VAL A 84 -0.96 -21.32 2.90
N ALA A 85 -0.46 -21.02 1.69
CA ALA A 85 0.84 -20.38 1.51
C ALA A 85 0.84 -18.94 2.04
N LEU A 86 -0.31 -18.26 1.97
CA LEU A 86 -0.52 -16.92 2.51
C LEU A 86 -0.42 -16.91 4.04
N LEU A 87 -0.97 -17.90 4.74
CA LEU A 87 -0.98 -17.93 6.21
C LEU A 87 0.35 -18.37 6.84
N GLN A 88 1.21 -19.03 6.06
CA GLN A 88 2.49 -19.56 6.55
C GLN A 88 3.60 -18.51 6.65
N ARG A 89 3.43 -17.33 6.04
CA ARG A 89 4.44 -16.28 6.08
C ARG A 89 4.08 -15.26 7.16
N GLN A 90 5.05 -14.92 7.99
CA GLN A 90 4.87 -13.96 9.09
C GLN A 90 4.34 -12.59 8.60
N PRO A 91 4.81 -11.99 7.49
CA PRO A 91 4.27 -10.71 7.00
C PRO A 91 2.82 -10.76 6.52
N THR A 92 2.26 -11.94 6.25
CA THR A 92 0.90 -12.11 5.74
C THR A 92 0.00 -12.89 6.70
N SER A 93 0.46 -13.18 7.92
CA SER A 93 -0.32 -13.94 8.91
C SER A 93 -1.60 -13.23 9.34
N PHE A 94 -1.64 -11.90 9.22
CA PHE A 94 -2.83 -11.08 9.53
C PHE A 94 -4.07 -11.46 8.72
N HIS A 95 -3.90 -12.13 7.57
CA HIS A 95 -5.02 -12.64 6.77
C HIS A 95 -5.89 -13.65 7.51
N ALA A 96 -5.41 -14.26 8.61
CA ALA A 96 -6.21 -15.13 9.46
C ALA A 96 -7.38 -14.41 10.13
N ASP A 97 -7.23 -13.11 10.40
CA ASP A 97 -8.13 -12.35 11.27
C ASP A 97 -8.83 -11.18 10.58
N ILE A 98 -8.23 -10.60 9.52
CA ILE A 98 -8.56 -9.28 8.98
C ILE A 98 -10.03 -9.09 8.54
N GLY A 99 -10.76 -10.14 8.17
CA GLY A 99 -12.23 -10.13 7.96
C GLY A 99 -12.78 -9.13 6.92
N SER A 100 -11.93 -8.33 6.29
CA SER A 100 -12.21 -7.36 5.24
C SER A 100 -11.08 -7.41 4.21
N CYS A 101 -11.45 -7.35 2.94
CA CYS A 101 -10.51 -7.61 1.85
C CYS A 101 -10.31 -6.37 0.96
N VAL A 102 -11.34 -5.56 0.74
CA VAL A 102 -11.38 -4.57 -0.34
C VAL A 102 -10.47 -3.36 -0.12
N GLU A 103 -10.13 -3.10 1.14
CA GLU A 103 -9.22 -2.04 1.57
C GLU A 103 -7.78 -2.33 1.14
N CYS A 104 -7.43 -3.62 0.96
CA CYS A 104 -6.14 -4.04 0.41
C CYS A 104 -6.26 -4.60 -1.01
N HIS A 105 -7.43 -5.18 -1.34
CA HIS A 105 -7.74 -5.80 -2.61
C HIS A 105 -8.77 -4.98 -3.37
N SER A 106 -8.34 -3.84 -3.87
CA SER A 106 -9.19 -2.95 -4.67
C SER A 106 -9.35 -3.46 -6.10
N GLU A 107 -10.59 -3.57 -6.55
CA GLU A 107 -10.96 -3.99 -7.89
C GLU A 107 -11.47 -2.78 -8.72
N HIS A 108 -11.77 -2.98 -10.00
CA HIS A 108 -12.23 -1.98 -10.97
C HIS A 108 -11.18 -0.94 -11.40
N GLN A 109 -9.91 -1.18 -11.11
CA GLN A 109 -8.82 -0.26 -11.45
C GLN A 109 -8.23 -0.46 -12.86
N GLY A 110 -8.78 -1.39 -13.65
CA GLY A 110 -8.25 -1.74 -14.97
C GLY A 110 -7.58 -3.11 -15.01
N GLN A 111 -7.56 -3.72 -16.19
CA GLN A 111 -6.95 -5.05 -16.38
C GLN A 111 -5.44 -5.09 -16.07
N ASN A 112 -4.74 -3.96 -16.21
CA ASN A 112 -3.29 -3.88 -16.05
C ASN A 112 -2.84 -3.59 -14.60
N ARG A 113 -3.76 -3.37 -13.67
CA ARG A 113 -3.41 -3.21 -12.26
C ARG A 113 -3.66 -4.49 -11.49
N ARG A 114 -2.76 -4.79 -10.56
CA ARG A 114 -2.98 -5.86 -9.59
C ARG A 114 -3.96 -5.35 -8.53
N PRO A 115 -4.97 -6.14 -8.12
CA PRO A 115 -5.90 -5.76 -7.08
C PRO A 115 -5.26 -5.99 -5.71
N THR A 116 -4.08 -5.41 -5.50
CA THR A 116 -3.27 -5.57 -4.29
C THR A 116 -2.59 -4.24 -4.02
N GLN A 117 -3.29 -3.36 -3.33
CA GLN A 117 -2.79 -2.08 -2.86
C GLN A 117 -3.25 -1.91 -1.42
N MET A 118 -2.32 -2.08 -0.49
CA MET A 118 -2.63 -2.04 0.93
C MET A 118 -2.87 -0.61 1.40
N ASP A 119 -4.00 -0.37 2.04
CA ASP A 119 -4.28 0.85 2.79
C ASP A 119 -3.95 0.62 4.27
N HIS A 120 -2.83 1.19 4.72
CA HIS A 120 -2.37 1.08 6.09
C HIS A 120 -3.30 1.77 7.11
N ASN A 121 -3.99 2.84 6.70
CA ASN A 121 -4.93 3.54 7.57
C ASN A 121 -6.19 2.69 7.78
N ALA A 122 -6.69 2.08 6.70
CA ALA A 122 -7.79 1.14 6.77
C ALA A 122 -7.43 -0.09 7.64
N PHE A 123 -6.20 -0.61 7.52
CA PHE A 123 -5.71 -1.69 8.38
C PHE A 123 -5.79 -1.32 9.87
N VAL A 124 -5.29 -0.14 10.25
CA VAL A 124 -5.39 0.37 11.64
C VAL A 124 -6.86 0.46 12.08
N ALA A 125 -7.74 0.99 11.23
CA ALA A 125 -9.17 1.12 11.56
C ALA A 125 -9.86 -0.23 11.77
N ILE A 126 -9.55 -1.23 10.94
CA ILE A 126 -10.08 -2.60 11.06
C ILE A 126 -9.61 -3.22 12.38
N GLU A 127 -8.32 -3.14 12.68
CA GLU A 127 -7.74 -3.72 13.89
C GLU A 127 -8.30 -3.06 15.14
N LEU A 128 -8.43 -1.73 15.18
CA LEU A 128 -9.04 -1.02 16.31
C LEU A 128 -10.49 -1.43 16.55
N LYS A 129 -11.27 -1.65 15.49
CA LYS A 129 -12.64 -2.16 15.59
C LYS A 129 -12.65 -3.58 16.16
N GLN A 130 -11.71 -4.41 15.76
CA GLN A 130 -11.56 -5.79 16.26
C GLN A 130 -11.14 -5.82 17.73
N LEU A 131 -10.12 -5.03 18.11
CA LEU A 131 -9.68 -4.86 19.49
C LEU A 131 -10.82 -4.34 20.37
N LYS A 132 -11.58 -3.33 19.93
CA LYS A 132 -12.75 -2.82 20.67
C LYS A 132 -13.82 -3.89 20.87
N LYS A 133 -14.08 -4.71 19.86
CA LYS A 133 -15.04 -5.84 19.96
C LYS A 133 -14.54 -6.90 20.93
N ASN A 134 -13.24 -7.17 20.95
CA ASN A 134 -12.59 -8.15 21.80
C ASN A 134 -12.41 -7.66 23.25
N ALA A 135 -12.23 -6.36 23.48
CA ALA A 135 -12.10 -5.75 24.80
C ALA A 135 -13.28 -6.06 25.75
N VAL A 136 -14.45 -6.40 25.21
CA VAL A 136 -15.64 -6.78 25.99
C VAL A 136 -15.57 -8.25 26.46
N LYS A 137 -14.69 -9.07 25.88
CA LYS A 137 -14.63 -10.52 26.16
C LYS A 137 -13.81 -10.86 27.41
N ASN A 138 -12.73 -10.14 27.69
CA ASN A 138 -11.90 -10.34 28.89
C ASN A 138 -11.06 -9.09 29.25
N GLU A 139 -10.51 -9.10 30.48
CA GLU A 139 -9.73 -7.99 31.03
C GLU A 139 -8.41 -7.75 30.29
N GLU A 140 -7.72 -8.80 29.86
CA GLU A 140 -6.46 -8.70 29.09
C GLU A 140 -6.67 -7.93 27.77
N GLN A 141 -7.70 -8.29 27.00
CA GLN A 141 -8.04 -7.61 25.74
C GLN A 141 -8.48 -6.17 25.97
N ARG A 142 -9.10 -5.87 27.13
CA ARG A 142 -9.44 -4.50 27.52
C ARG A 142 -8.19 -3.66 27.77
N LEU A 143 -7.23 -4.20 28.52
CA LEU A 143 -5.95 -3.53 28.79
C LEU A 143 -5.14 -3.29 27.51
N ILE A 144 -5.13 -4.25 26.58
CA ILE A 144 -4.49 -4.08 25.27
C ILE A 144 -5.16 -2.95 24.49
N PHE A 145 -6.50 -2.92 24.44
CA PHE A 145 -7.23 -1.85 23.75
C PHE A 145 -6.94 -0.48 24.37
N GLU A 146 -7.00 -0.35 25.71
CA GLU A 146 -6.67 0.89 26.43
C GLU A 146 -5.23 1.35 26.14
N GLN A 147 -4.26 0.43 26.12
CA GLN A 147 -2.87 0.72 25.80
C GLN A 147 -2.69 1.22 24.36
N VAL A 148 -3.36 0.60 23.39
CA VAL A 148 -3.31 1.01 21.97
C VAL A 148 -3.96 2.39 21.80
N GLN A 149 -5.10 2.65 22.46
CA GLN A 149 -5.73 3.97 22.44
C GLN A 149 -4.80 5.05 23.01
N HIS A 150 -4.11 4.75 24.11
CA HIS A 150 -3.16 5.68 24.69
C HIS A 150 -2.00 6.02 23.72
N TYR A 151 -1.48 5.05 22.97
CA TYR A 151 -0.46 5.31 21.95
C TYR A 151 -0.97 6.18 20.79
N LEU A 152 -2.22 5.98 20.36
CA LEU A 152 -2.85 6.84 19.34
C LEU A 152 -2.93 8.30 19.82
N GLU A 153 -3.40 8.52 21.04
CA GLU A 153 -3.47 9.85 21.65
C GLU A 153 -2.10 10.51 21.78
N MET A 154 -1.06 9.73 22.13
CA MET A 154 0.32 10.23 22.14
C MET A 154 0.79 10.66 20.75
N ASN A 155 0.52 9.86 19.71
CA ASN A 155 0.92 10.16 18.34
C ASN A 155 0.16 11.34 17.72
N GLU A 156 -1.06 11.61 18.18
CA GLU A 156 -1.83 12.80 17.80
C GLU A 156 -1.32 14.08 18.46
N SER A 157 -0.56 13.99 19.55
CA SER A 157 -0.07 15.15 20.28
C SER A 157 1.11 15.84 19.55
N PRO A 158 1.00 17.13 19.19
CA PRO A 158 2.08 17.87 18.52
C PRO A 158 3.30 18.16 19.42
N LYS A 159 3.27 17.72 20.68
CA LYS A 159 4.33 17.99 21.67
C LYS A 159 5.51 17.02 21.64
N GLN A 160 5.47 15.95 20.84
CA GLN A 160 6.52 14.93 20.91
C GLN A 160 7.23 14.65 19.59
N SER A 161 8.55 14.83 19.67
CA SER A 161 9.59 14.49 18.71
C SER A 161 9.77 15.47 17.54
N PRO A 162 10.98 16.06 17.36
CA PRO A 162 11.35 16.81 16.15
C PRO A 162 11.31 15.98 14.86
N LEU A 163 11.05 14.67 14.96
CA LEU A 163 11.08 13.68 13.89
C LEU A 163 9.67 13.22 13.47
N ILE A 164 8.63 14.03 13.70
CA ILE A 164 7.31 13.72 13.14
C ILE A 164 7.34 14.02 11.64
N ASN A 165 7.17 12.98 10.83
CA ASN A 165 6.91 13.15 9.41
C ASN A 165 5.48 13.69 9.20
N PRO A 166 5.29 14.90 8.63
CA PRO A 166 3.97 15.48 8.41
C PRO A 166 3.15 14.73 7.35
N HIS A 167 3.79 13.89 6.54
CA HIS A 167 3.15 13.15 5.45
C HIS A 167 2.58 11.79 5.90
N VAL A 168 2.76 11.42 7.17
CA VAL A 168 2.23 10.16 7.73
C VAL A 168 1.13 10.46 8.74
N SER A 169 -0.01 9.77 8.59
CA SER A 169 -1.14 9.97 9.50
C SER A 169 -0.80 9.54 10.94
N PRO A 170 -1.48 10.08 11.97
CA PRO A 170 -1.32 9.61 13.34
C PRO A 170 -1.65 8.12 13.53
N ALA A 171 -2.67 7.63 12.81
CA ALA A 171 -3.07 6.23 12.85
C ALA A 171 -1.96 5.34 12.29
N GLU A 172 -1.41 5.68 11.13
CA GLU A 172 -0.36 4.92 10.47
C GLU A 172 0.95 4.91 11.27
N ARG A 173 1.27 6.00 11.98
CA ARG A 173 2.42 6.06 12.92
C ARG A 173 2.32 5.10 14.10
N THR A 174 1.17 4.49 14.36
CA THR A 174 1.06 3.43 15.39
C THR A 174 1.53 2.07 14.91
N LEU A 175 1.72 1.90 13.59
CA LEU A 175 2.13 0.62 13.02
C LEU A 175 3.62 0.37 13.23
N GLN A 176 3.96 -0.88 13.55
CA GLN A 176 5.33 -1.37 13.52
C GLN A 176 5.63 -1.92 12.13
N CYS A 177 6.12 -1.06 11.23
CA CYS A 177 6.35 -1.40 9.82
C CYS A 177 7.26 -2.64 9.67
N THR A 178 8.24 -2.80 10.56
CA THR A 178 9.17 -3.93 10.55
C THR A 178 8.50 -5.27 10.75
N THR A 179 7.33 -5.34 11.39
CA THR A 179 6.59 -6.60 11.55
C THR A 179 6.20 -7.22 10.21
N CYS A 180 6.06 -6.44 9.13
CA CYS A 180 5.82 -6.97 7.79
C CYS A 180 6.98 -6.70 6.82
N HIS A 181 7.61 -5.53 6.94
CA HIS A 181 8.58 -5.01 5.97
C HIS A 181 10.05 -5.12 6.42
N GLN A 182 10.37 -5.95 7.42
CA GLN A 182 11.76 -6.10 7.91
C GLN A 182 12.76 -6.42 6.78
N ASN A 183 12.38 -7.29 5.84
CA ASN A 183 13.26 -7.70 4.74
C ASN A 183 13.39 -6.64 3.64
N GLU A 184 12.59 -5.57 3.71
CA GLU A 184 12.63 -4.46 2.75
C GLU A 184 13.51 -3.30 3.24
N ASP A 185 13.92 -3.33 4.51
CA ASP A 185 14.78 -2.30 5.11
C ASP A 185 16.14 -2.23 4.41
N LYS A 186 16.34 -1.14 3.67
CA LYS A 186 17.60 -0.84 2.96
C LYS A 186 18.70 -0.36 3.89
N HIS A 187 18.36 -0.01 5.13
CA HIS A 187 19.29 0.55 6.10
C HIS A 187 19.89 -0.54 7.01
N PHE A 188 19.43 -1.79 6.90
CA PHE A 188 19.90 -2.90 7.72
C PHE A 188 19.86 -2.57 9.22
N THR A 189 18.74 -2.03 9.69
CA THR A 189 18.43 -1.63 11.08
C THR A 189 19.23 -0.46 11.65
N LEU A 190 20.05 0.22 10.83
CA LEU A 190 20.91 1.32 11.27
C LEU A 190 20.15 2.45 11.99
N PHE A 191 18.93 2.75 11.53
CA PHE A 191 18.09 3.84 12.06
C PHE A 191 16.99 3.35 13.02
N GLY A 192 17.05 2.09 13.46
CA GLY A 192 16.01 1.47 14.29
C GLY A 192 14.74 1.14 13.49
N ASN A 193 13.61 0.99 14.20
CA ASN A 193 12.37 0.45 13.63
C ASN A 193 11.29 1.52 13.34
N ASN A 194 11.54 2.79 13.69
CA ASN A 194 10.58 3.88 13.47
C ASN A 194 10.66 4.41 12.03
N CYS A 195 10.22 3.59 11.08
CA CYS A 195 10.27 3.89 9.65
C CYS A 195 9.46 5.16 9.31
N SER A 196 8.31 5.34 9.98
CA SER A 196 7.40 6.48 9.80
C SER A 196 7.97 7.84 10.26
N ALA A 197 9.12 7.85 10.95
CA ALA A 197 9.82 9.11 11.24
C ALA A 197 10.33 9.79 9.95
N CYS A 198 10.55 9.02 8.89
CA CYS A 198 11.11 9.51 7.64
C CYS A 198 10.28 9.11 6.40
N HIS A 199 9.71 7.91 6.37
CA HIS A 199 9.03 7.37 5.19
C HIS A 199 7.51 7.47 5.30
N GLU A 200 6.87 7.87 4.19
CA GLU A 200 5.45 7.63 3.92
C GLU A 200 5.25 6.31 3.16
N THR A 201 4.06 5.71 3.27
CA THR A 201 3.79 4.40 2.66
C THR A 201 3.42 4.45 1.17
N SER A 202 3.08 5.63 0.63
CA SER A 202 2.79 5.83 -0.80
C SER A 202 4.02 5.54 -1.66
N ASP A 203 5.10 6.29 -1.40
CA ASP A 203 6.23 6.32 -2.33
C ASP A 203 7.57 5.93 -1.67
N TRP A 204 7.61 5.70 -0.34
CA TRP A 204 8.80 5.40 0.48
C TRP A 204 10.00 6.34 0.27
N ASN A 205 9.80 7.44 -0.46
CA ASN A 205 10.80 8.46 -0.66
C ASN A 205 10.76 9.45 0.52
N ILE A 206 11.83 10.23 0.66
CA ILE A 206 11.90 11.32 1.60
C ILE A 206 12.06 12.58 0.74
N PRO A 207 10.99 13.34 0.47
CA PRO A 207 11.05 14.52 -0.41
C PRO A 207 12.10 15.53 0.05
N GLU A 208 12.29 15.62 1.38
CA GLU A 208 13.22 16.54 2.03
C GLU A 208 14.66 15.99 2.12
N PHE A 209 14.91 14.74 1.68
CA PHE A 209 16.25 14.18 1.74
C PHE A 209 17.18 14.84 0.71
N ILE A 210 18.00 15.75 1.21
CA ILE A 210 19.03 16.42 0.45
C ILE A 210 20.36 15.75 0.78
N HIS A 211 21.00 15.14 -0.23
CA HIS A 211 22.38 14.68 -0.05
C HIS A 211 23.27 15.86 0.39
N PRO A 212 24.14 15.66 1.40
CA PRO A 212 25.07 16.70 1.80
C PRO A 212 25.96 17.09 0.62
N SER A 213 26.57 18.28 0.70
CA SER A 213 27.49 18.77 -0.33
C SER A 213 28.42 17.67 -0.84
N PRO A 214 28.71 17.58 -2.14
CA PRO A 214 29.68 16.62 -2.67
C PRO A 214 31.09 16.70 -2.06
N ARG A 215 31.37 17.74 -1.28
CA ARG A 215 32.61 17.91 -0.50
C ARG A 215 32.55 17.31 0.90
N SER A 216 31.40 16.84 1.36
CA SER A 216 31.22 16.20 2.65
C SER A 216 32.08 14.95 2.76
N LYS A 217 32.62 14.71 3.96
CA LYS A 217 33.43 13.53 4.29
C LYS A 217 32.68 12.54 5.18
N ASP A 218 31.51 12.91 5.66
CA ASP A 218 30.74 12.14 6.65
C ASP A 218 29.75 11.19 5.96
N CYS A 219 30.22 10.47 4.94
CA CYS A 219 29.38 9.55 4.15
C CYS A 219 28.86 8.40 5.01
N SER A 220 29.68 7.94 5.96
CA SER A 220 29.41 6.79 6.83
C SER A 220 28.30 7.01 7.85
N GLN A 221 27.85 8.26 8.03
CA GLN A 221 26.67 8.55 8.84
C GLN A 221 25.39 7.98 8.22
N CYS A 222 25.34 7.85 6.89
CA CYS A 222 24.17 7.37 6.16
C CYS A 222 24.44 6.12 5.31
N HIS A 223 25.68 5.90 4.86
CA HIS A 223 26.05 4.78 4.00
C HIS A 223 27.01 3.82 4.69
N GLN A 224 26.63 2.54 4.76
CA GLN A 224 27.56 1.50 5.18
C GLN A 224 28.41 1.04 3.99
N ALA A 225 29.66 0.67 4.28
CA ALA A 225 30.50 0.02 3.30
C ALA A 225 29.94 -1.40 3.01
N PRO A 226 30.16 -1.97 1.82
CA PRO A 226 29.69 -3.33 1.56
C PRO A 226 30.40 -4.33 2.50
N PRO A 227 29.83 -5.50 2.78
CA PRO A 227 30.41 -6.49 3.69
C PRO A 227 31.89 -6.83 3.42
N SER A 228 32.30 -6.82 2.15
CA SER A 228 33.69 -7.03 1.74
C SER A 228 34.66 -6.03 2.38
N HIS A 229 34.22 -4.82 2.71
CA HIS A 229 35.09 -3.81 3.30
C HIS A 229 35.38 -4.06 4.80
N TYR A 230 34.54 -4.84 5.46
CA TYR A 230 34.74 -5.26 6.86
C TYR A 230 35.56 -6.54 6.98
N MET A 231 36.06 -7.07 5.86
CA MET A 231 36.90 -8.26 5.78
C MET A 231 38.29 -7.90 5.25
N GLU A 232 39.16 -8.91 5.19
CA GLU A 232 40.53 -8.80 4.67
C GLU A 232 40.61 -8.22 3.24
N HIS A 233 39.51 -8.32 2.48
CA HIS A 233 39.38 -7.79 1.13
C HIS A 233 39.66 -6.28 1.06
N PHE A 234 39.26 -5.48 2.06
CA PHE A 234 39.54 -4.05 2.08
C PHE A 234 41.04 -3.76 2.09
N ARG A 235 41.77 -4.44 2.98
CA ARG A 235 43.20 -4.24 3.17
C ARG A 235 44.01 -4.74 1.98
N MET A 236 43.63 -5.90 1.44
CA MET A 236 44.40 -6.58 0.41
C MET A 236 44.10 -6.10 -0.99
N ILE A 237 42.85 -5.70 -1.27
CA ILE A 237 42.39 -5.34 -2.61
C ILE A 237 41.99 -3.85 -2.66
N SER A 238 40.92 -3.45 -1.96
CA SER A 238 40.32 -2.10 -2.12
C SER A 238 41.33 -0.98 -1.89
N ARG A 239 42.08 -1.01 -0.79
CA ARG A 239 43.12 -0.03 -0.45
C ARG A 239 44.23 0.03 -1.48
N LYS A 240 44.64 -1.13 -2.03
CA LYS A 240 45.72 -1.21 -3.01
C LYS A 240 45.28 -0.67 -4.37
N VAL A 241 44.08 -1.06 -4.83
CA VAL A 241 43.51 -0.56 -6.08
C VAL A 241 43.35 0.96 -6.04
N ALA A 242 42.80 1.50 -4.95
CA ALA A 242 42.64 2.94 -4.78
C ALA A 242 43.94 3.69 -4.45
N ARG A 243 45.07 2.98 -4.27
CA ARG A 243 46.36 3.54 -3.83
C ARG A 243 46.23 4.33 -2.51
N LYS A 244 45.38 3.85 -1.61
CA LYS A 244 45.14 4.35 -0.25
C LYS A 244 45.45 3.25 0.76
N GLU A 245 46.73 2.98 0.94
CA GLU A 245 47.21 2.35 2.17
C GLU A 245 46.73 3.21 3.37
N HIS A 246 46.65 2.79 4.62
CA HIS A 246 46.14 3.61 5.74
C HIS A 246 44.69 4.15 5.69
N ALA A 247 43.92 4.06 4.60
CA ALA A 247 42.50 4.44 4.63
C ALA A 247 41.71 3.53 5.59
N GLN A 248 40.77 4.13 6.32
CA GLN A 248 39.79 3.42 7.13
C GLN A 248 38.51 3.15 6.32
N VAL A 249 37.71 2.17 6.75
CA VAL A 249 36.53 1.70 6.01
C VAL A 249 35.46 2.79 5.85
N ASP A 250 35.33 3.65 6.86
CA ASP A 250 34.39 4.76 6.92
C ASP A 250 34.88 6.01 6.16
N GLN A 251 36.15 6.04 5.75
CA GLN A 251 36.74 7.14 4.99
C GLN A 251 36.45 7.03 3.49
N CYS A 252 35.18 6.84 3.14
CA CYS A 252 34.72 6.57 1.78
C CYS A 252 35.22 7.63 0.78
N PHE A 253 35.25 8.89 1.22
CA PHE A 253 35.70 10.05 0.44
C PHE A 253 37.17 9.97 -0.02
N MET A 254 38.01 9.10 0.57
CA MET A 254 39.40 8.92 0.16
C MET A 254 39.53 8.19 -1.19
N CYS A 255 38.55 7.33 -1.51
CA CYS A 255 38.59 6.44 -2.65
C CYS A 255 37.45 6.70 -3.65
N HIS A 256 36.23 6.99 -3.17
CA HIS A 256 35.03 7.05 -3.99
C HIS A 256 34.66 8.47 -4.44
N GLN A 257 33.96 8.57 -5.57
CA GLN A 257 33.32 9.79 -6.06
C GLN A 257 31.82 9.81 -5.76
N THR A 258 31.22 11.00 -5.74
CA THR A 258 29.77 11.17 -5.53
C THR A 258 28.93 10.93 -6.79
N THR A 259 29.58 10.79 -7.95
CA THR A 259 28.95 10.40 -9.22
C THR A 259 28.56 8.93 -9.24
N ALA A 260 29.44 8.05 -8.74
CA ALA A 260 29.18 6.63 -8.57
C ALA A 260 30.19 6.00 -7.60
N TRP A 261 29.75 5.05 -6.77
CA TRP A 261 30.64 4.29 -5.88
C TRP A 261 31.67 3.45 -6.64
N THR A 262 31.37 3.02 -7.87
CA THR A 262 32.31 2.28 -8.73
C THR A 262 33.32 3.18 -9.43
N ASP A 263 33.16 4.50 -9.38
CA ASP A 263 34.10 5.47 -9.94
C ASP A 263 35.14 5.84 -8.87
N ILE A 264 36.32 5.22 -8.98
CA ILE A 264 37.39 5.34 -7.98
C ILE A 264 38.32 6.50 -8.36
N LYS A 265 38.56 7.41 -7.41
CA LYS A 265 39.40 8.59 -7.58
C LYS A 265 40.79 8.23 -8.11
N GLY A 266 41.14 8.78 -9.27
CA GLY A 266 42.43 8.57 -9.91
C GLY A 266 42.63 7.20 -10.57
N ILE A 267 41.59 6.35 -10.59
CA ILE A 267 41.60 5.04 -11.23
C ILE A 267 40.54 4.97 -12.34
N GLY A 268 39.34 5.51 -12.09
CA GLY A 268 38.17 5.44 -12.98
C GLY A 268 37.20 4.33 -12.58
N PHE A 269 36.32 3.93 -13.51
CA PHE A 269 35.33 2.89 -13.27
C PHE A 269 35.98 1.54 -12.97
N TYR A 270 35.75 1.05 -11.76
CA TYR A 270 36.24 -0.22 -11.26
C TYR A 270 35.11 -0.96 -10.54
N LYS A 271 34.70 -2.10 -11.10
CA LYS A 271 33.76 -3.03 -10.47
C LYS A 271 34.49 -4.34 -10.22
N HIS A 272 34.50 -4.76 -8.96
CA HIS A 272 35.12 -6.02 -8.55
C HIS A 272 34.05 -6.88 -7.90
N HIS A 273 33.51 -7.78 -8.73
CA HIS A 273 32.49 -8.79 -8.43
C HIS A 273 31.18 -8.19 -7.90
#